data_AF-A0A733LKX0-F1
#
_entry.id   AF-A0A733LKX0-F1
#
_cell.length_a   1.000
_cell.length_b   1.000
_cell.length_c   1.000
_cell.angle_alpha   90.00
_cell.angle_beta   90.00
_cell.angle_gamma   90.00
#
_symmetry.space_group_name_H-M   'P 1'
#
loop_
_entity.id
_entity.type
_entity.pdbx_description
1 polymer ?
#
loop_
_entity_poly.entity_id
_entity_poly.type
_entity_poly.pdbx_seq_one_letter_code
_entity_poly.pdbx_strand_id
1 'polypeptide(L)' 'GKYTQVITYRGHSNERIDISFKYSAAFTKTISIRGRP' A
#
# COMPACT_ATOMS: atom_id res chain seq x y z
N GLY A 1 -8.56 -16.18 -4.35
CA GLY A 1 -7.10 -16.43 -4.36
C GLY A 1 -6.43 -15.60 -3.28
N LYS A 2 -5.23 -15.99 -2.83
CA LYS A 2 -4.40 -15.21 -1.90
C LYS A 2 -3.28 -14.52 -2.69
N TYR A 3 -3.11 -13.22 -2.50
CA TYR A 3 -2.08 -12.41 -3.17
C TYR A 3 -1.26 -11.63 -2.13
N THR A 4 0.02 -11.42 -2.40
CA THR A 4 0.95 -10.70 -1.50
C THR A 4 1.87 -9.79 -2.30
N GLN A 5 2.13 -8.58 -1.79
CA GLN A 5 3.11 -7.64 -2.35
C GLN A 5 3.87 -6.98 -1.19
N VAL A 6 5.20 -6.99 -1.28
CA VAL A 6 6.08 -6.32 -0.31
C VAL A 6 6.29 -4.87 -0.75
N ILE A 7 6.16 -3.93 0.19
CA ILE A 7 6.42 -2.50 -0.04
C ILE A 7 7.59 -2.09 0.86
N THR A 8 8.64 -1.52 0.25
CA THR A 8 9.87 -1.15 0.95
C THR A 8 9.97 0.37 1.11
N TYR A 9 10.07 0.84 2.35
CA TYR A 9 10.34 2.24 2.67
C TYR A 9 11.86 2.51 2.70
N ARG A 10 12.31 3.64 2.14
CA ARG A 10 13.74 3.98 1.98
C ARG A 10 14.26 5.05 2.95
N GLY A 11 13.47 5.48 3.95
CA GLY A 11 13.97 6.38 4.99
C GLY A 11 14.06 7.87 4.65
N HIS A 12 13.48 8.32 3.52
CA HIS A 12 13.60 9.72 3.11
C HIS A 12 12.61 10.66 3.82
N SER A 13 11.36 10.24 4.02
CA SER A 13 10.31 11.07 4.63
C SER A 13 9.33 10.22 5.43
N ASN A 14 9.03 10.66 6.66
CA ASN A 14 8.11 10.00 7.58
C ASN A 14 6.64 10.29 7.23
N GLU A 15 6.29 10.01 5.98
CA GLU A 15 4.96 10.26 5.43
C GLU A 15 4.08 9.02 5.46
N ARG A 16 2.77 9.24 5.50
CA ARG A 16 1.77 8.19 5.25
C ARG A 16 1.43 8.19 3.77
N ILE A 17 1.47 7.01 3.18
CA ILE A 17 0.98 6.76 1.83
C ILE A 17 -0.19 5.78 1.88
N ASP A 18 -1.18 6.00 1.03
CA ASP A 18 -2.31 5.09 0.85
C ASP A 18 -2.22 4.43 -0.53
N ILE A 19 -2.31 3.11 -0.58
CA ILE A 19 -2.22 2.31 -1.80
C ILE A 19 -3.59 1.68 -2.07
N SER A 20 -4.15 1.96 -3.24
CA SER A 20 -5.43 1.41 -3.68
C SER A 20 -5.23 0.24 -4.63
N PHE A 21 -5.68 -0.94 -4.22
CA PHE A 21 -5.75 -2.14 -5.06
C PHE A 21 -7.10 -2.21 -5.76
N LYS A 22 -7.08 -2.14 -7.10
CA LYS A 22 -8.27 -2.36 -7.93
C LYS A 22 -8.41 -3.84 -8.26
N TYR A 23 -9.45 -4.47 -7.74
CA TYR A 23 -9.75 -5.88 -7.97
C TYR A 23 -10.71 -6.02 -9.15
N SER A 24 -10.15 -6.09 -10.36
CA SER A 24 -10.91 -6.21 -11.62
C SER A 24 -12.12 -5.24 -11.65
N ALA A 25 -13.17 -5.56 -12.40
CA ALA A 25 -14.41 -4.77 -12.48
C ALA A 25 -15.28 -4.82 -11.21
N ALA A 26 -14.79 -5.37 -10.09
CA ALA A 26 -15.60 -5.62 -8.90
C ALA A 26 -15.53 -4.47 -7.88
N PHE A 27 -14.35 -4.19 -7.34
CA PHE A 27 -14.21 -3.19 -6.28
C PHE A 27 -12.75 -2.74 -6.08
N THR A 28 -12.58 -1.62 -5.39
CA THR A 28 -11.28 -1.10 -4.96
C THR A 28 -11.15 -1.25 -3.44
N LYS A 29 -9.98 -1.67 -2.95
CA LYS A 29 -9.64 -1.62 -1.52
C LYS A 29 -8.37 -0.82 -1.32
N THR A 30 -8.38 0.04 -0.32
CA THR A 30 -7.23 0.89 0.03
C THR A 30 -6.59 0.38 1.30
N ILE A 31 -5.25 0.33 1.31
CA ILE A 31 -4.44 0.10 2.51
C ILE A 31 -3.58 1.32 2.77
N SER A 32 -3.15 1.48 4.02
CA SER A 32 -2.28 2.58 4.43
C SER A 32 -0.94 2.06 4.93
N ILE A 33 0.13 2.72 4.51
CA ILE A 33 1.49 2.44 4.95
C ILE A 33 2.06 3.74 5.52
N ARG A 34 2.64 3.65 6.71
CA ARG A 34 3.28 4.80 7.35
C ARG A 34 4.79 4.58 7.35
N GLY A 35 5.53 5.45 6.65
CA GLY A 35 6.97 5.51 6.75
C GLY A 35 7.37 5.82 8.20
N ARG A 36 8.24 5.00 8.77
CA ARG A 36 8.84 5.22 10.09
C ARG A 36 10.35 5.24 9.90
N PRO A 37 11.05 6.21 10.52
CA PRO A 37 12.51 6.28 10.45
C PRO A 37 13.14 5.09 11.16
#